data_AF-A0A432JNE6-F1
#
_entry.id   AF-A0A432JNE6-F1
#
_cell.length_a   1.000
_cell.length_b   1.000
_cell.length_c   1.000
_cell.angle_alpha   90.00
_cell.angle_beta   90.00
_cell.angle_gamma   90.00
#
_symmetry.space_group_name_H-M   'P 1'
#
loop_
_entity.id
_entity.type
_entity.pdbx_description
1 polymer ?
#
loop_
_entity_poly.entity_id
_entity_poly.type
_entity_poly.pdbx_seq_one_letter_code
_entity_poly.pdbx_strand_id
1 'polypeptide(L)'
;MAPGLVVEEVDVAGPPTSVAIRAAGWAEALVLLAGARGSAGRITSPDGAVATADVDADGIRVSVRCGDPMDSTVLRSYCIGAAHMAWSWVTSEALAVDPDGVVHDLTVRSFGVVRATETPHIDIRIEHDTGPPRNGSDAVFAAVAAATWLHLGAPPDWPVGA
;
A
#
# COMPACT_ATOMS: atom_id res chain seq x y z
N MET A 1 -3.76 12.50 -0.77
CA MET A 1 -3.26 13.52 0.18
C MET A 1 -3.93 13.33 1.53
N ALA A 2 -3.16 13.25 2.61
CA ALA A 2 -3.62 13.00 3.98
C ALA A 2 -4.10 14.29 4.66
N PRO A 3 -5.41 14.49 4.92
CA PRO A 3 -5.91 15.74 5.49
C PRO A 3 -5.31 16.02 6.86
N GLY A 4 -4.80 17.25 7.07
CA GLY A 4 -4.23 17.69 8.35
C GLY A 4 -2.80 17.20 8.62
N LEU A 5 -2.17 16.49 7.67
CA LEU A 5 -0.78 16.07 7.75
C LEU A 5 0.03 16.69 6.61
N VAL A 6 1.29 17.02 6.91
CA VAL A 6 2.29 17.44 5.92
C VAL A 6 3.36 16.36 5.89
N VAL A 7 3.63 15.81 4.70
CA VAL A 7 4.73 14.88 4.46
C VAL A 7 5.89 15.71 3.90
N GLU A 8 6.99 15.75 4.62
CA GLU A 8 8.21 16.48 4.26
C GLU A 8 9.33 15.49 3.94
N GLU A 9 9.90 15.60 2.75
CA GLU A 9 11.12 14.89 2.37
C GLU A 9 12.33 15.63 2.94
N VAL A 10 13.17 14.91 3.69
CA VAL A 10 14.41 15.45 4.26
C VAL A 10 15.58 14.63 3.74
N ASP A 11 16.45 15.27 2.97
CA ASP A 11 17.68 14.64 2.50
C ASP A 11 18.67 14.48 3.66
N VAL A 12 19.17 13.25 3.81
CA VAL A 12 20.21 12.91 4.78
C VAL A 12 21.43 12.33 4.08
N ALA A 13 22.58 12.33 4.75
CA ALA A 13 23.79 11.74 4.20
C ALA A 13 23.59 10.25 3.93
N GLY A 14 23.73 9.84 2.67
CA GLY A 14 23.52 8.45 2.25
C GLY A 14 23.24 8.35 0.75
N PRO A 15 22.81 7.16 0.28
CA PRO A 15 22.31 6.98 -1.07
C PRO A 15 21.10 7.89 -1.34
N PRO A 16 20.94 8.41 -2.57
CA PRO A 16 19.79 9.24 -2.91
C PRO A 16 18.48 8.45 -2.81
N THR A 17 17.48 9.04 -2.19
CA THR A 17 16.10 8.55 -2.11
C THR A 17 15.15 9.50 -2.82
N SER A 18 13.89 9.11 -3.01
CA SER A 18 12.88 10.02 -3.57
C SER A 18 11.47 9.66 -3.09
N VAL A 19 10.71 10.66 -2.66
CA VAL A 19 9.26 10.50 -2.38
C VAL A 19 8.38 10.44 -3.64
N ALA A 20 8.97 10.64 -4.83
CA ALA A 20 8.23 10.57 -6.09
C ALA A 20 7.85 9.14 -6.49
N ILE A 21 8.39 8.13 -5.81
CA ILE A 21 8.22 6.72 -6.16
C ILE A 21 7.16 6.08 -5.25
N ARG A 22 6.19 5.38 -5.87
CA ARG A 22 5.30 4.39 -5.23
C ARG A 22 4.73 4.80 -3.88
N ALA A 23 3.91 5.84 -3.88
CA ALA A 23 3.17 6.30 -2.72
C ALA A 23 3.99 6.69 -1.46
N ALA A 24 5.32 6.79 -1.56
CA ALA A 24 6.21 6.98 -0.42
C ALA A 24 5.83 8.19 0.43
N GLY A 25 5.77 7.98 1.75
CA GLY A 25 5.42 8.97 2.76
C GLY A 25 3.92 9.25 2.90
N TRP A 26 3.17 9.34 1.79
CA TRP A 26 1.74 9.63 1.88
C TRP A 26 0.87 8.38 2.14
N ALA A 27 1.32 7.18 1.76
CA ALA A 27 0.62 5.95 2.10
C ALA A 27 0.62 5.72 3.61
N GLU A 28 1.78 5.82 4.26
CA GLU A 28 1.99 5.74 5.71
C GLU A 28 1.07 6.72 6.44
N ALA A 29 1.05 7.97 6.00
CA ALA A 29 0.18 9.00 6.58
C ALA A 29 -1.30 8.64 6.47
N LEU A 30 -1.75 8.07 5.35
CA LEU A 30 -3.13 7.63 5.19
C LEU A 30 -3.48 6.39 6.01
N VAL A 31 -2.55 5.44 6.15
CA VAL A 31 -2.69 4.27 7.03
C VAL A 31 -2.88 4.73 8.48
N LEU A 32 -2.02 5.63 8.98
CA LEU A 32 -2.13 6.18 10.33
C LEU A 32 -3.47 6.90 10.55
N LEU A 33 -3.89 7.72 9.58
CA LEU A 33 -5.20 8.37 9.64
C LEU A 33 -6.36 7.37 9.61
N ALA A 34 -6.23 6.26 8.90
CA ALA A 34 -7.24 5.20 8.90
C ALA A 34 -7.32 4.50 10.26
N GLY A 35 -6.18 4.20 10.88
CA GLY A 35 -6.10 3.71 12.26
C GLY A 35 -6.75 4.65 13.26
N ALA A 36 -6.42 5.95 13.20
CA ALA A 36 -7.00 6.97 14.07
C ALA A 36 -8.53 7.10 13.91
N ARG A 37 -9.06 6.85 12.71
CA ARG A 37 -10.50 6.83 12.43
C ARG A 37 -11.18 5.49 12.79
N GLY A 38 -10.41 4.41 12.92
CA GLY A 38 -10.94 3.04 13.00
C GLY A 38 -11.54 2.53 11.69
N SER A 39 -11.21 3.14 10.54
CA SER A 39 -11.73 2.72 9.23
C SER A 39 -10.80 3.14 8.09
N ALA A 40 -10.55 2.23 7.14
CA ALA A 40 -9.74 2.50 5.95
C ALA A 40 -10.38 3.59 5.10
N GLY A 41 -11.69 3.46 4.86
CA GLY A 41 -12.46 4.41 4.08
C GLY A 41 -11.98 4.53 2.63
N ARG A 42 -12.35 5.63 2.00
CA ARG A 42 -11.93 5.95 0.64
C ARG A 42 -10.57 6.66 0.64
N ILE A 43 -9.63 6.15 -0.15
CA ILE A 43 -8.34 6.78 -0.38
C ILE A 43 -8.31 7.44 -1.75
N THR A 44 -7.77 8.65 -1.80
CA THR A 44 -7.52 9.40 -3.04
C THR A 44 -6.03 9.70 -3.17
N SER A 45 -5.41 9.20 -4.24
CA SER A 45 -4.02 9.47 -4.58
C SER A 45 -3.82 10.93 -5.04
N PRO A 46 -2.58 11.45 -5.05
CA PRO A 46 -2.30 12.81 -5.52
C PRO A 46 -2.75 13.09 -6.96
N ASP A 47 -2.69 12.10 -7.86
CA ASP A 47 -3.16 12.20 -9.24
C ASP A 47 -4.69 12.00 -9.39
N GLY A 48 -5.39 11.75 -8.27
CA GLY A 48 -6.84 11.72 -8.21
C GLY A 48 -7.47 10.37 -8.55
N ALA A 49 -6.69 9.28 -8.57
CA ALA A 49 -7.25 7.93 -8.52
C ALA A 49 -7.84 7.66 -7.12
N VAL A 50 -8.86 6.82 -7.08
CA VAL A 50 -9.61 6.53 -5.86
C VAL A 50 -9.64 5.02 -5.65
N ALA A 51 -9.40 4.57 -4.42
CA ALA A 51 -9.53 3.17 -4.05
C ALA A 51 -10.20 2.98 -2.68
N THR A 52 -10.86 1.85 -2.52
CA THR A 52 -11.34 1.31 -1.24
C THR A 52 -10.93 -0.15 -1.16
N ALA A 53 -10.61 -0.63 0.04
CA ALA A 53 -10.32 -2.04 0.25
C ALA A 53 -11.00 -2.55 1.52
N ASP A 54 -11.40 -3.82 1.46
CA ASP A 54 -11.88 -4.60 2.59
C ASP A 54 -11.02 -5.87 2.71
N VAL A 55 -10.63 -6.22 3.93
CA VAL A 55 -9.82 -7.41 4.23
C VAL A 55 -10.54 -8.22 5.29
N ASP A 56 -10.80 -9.50 5.00
CA ASP A 56 -11.40 -10.45 5.90
C ASP A 56 -10.89 -11.88 5.63
N ALA A 57 -11.56 -12.87 6.25
CA ALA A 57 -11.19 -14.28 6.11
C ALA A 57 -11.34 -14.82 4.68
N ASP A 58 -12.16 -14.19 3.83
CA ASP A 58 -12.36 -14.62 2.44
C ASP A 58 -11.30 -14.02 1.49
N GLY A 59 -10.63 -12.94 1.92
CA GLY A 59 -9.51 -12.35 1.21
C GLY A 59 -9.53 -10.82 1.19
N ILE A 60 -8.96 -10.26 0.12
CA ILE A 60 -8.82 -8.82 -0.11
C ILE A 60 -9.72 -8.43 -1.27
N ARG A 61 -10.68 -7.54 -1.04
CA ARG A 61 -11.55 -6.99 -2.07
C ARG A 61 -11.25 -5.52 -2.26
N VAL A 62 -11.04 -5.11 -3.51
CA VAL A 62 -10.64 -3.74 -3.85
C VAL A 62 -11.60 -3.17 -4.88
N SER A 63 -12.04 -1.93 -4.67
CA SER A 63 -12.64 -1.10 -5.72
C SER A 63 -11.66 0.00 -6.10
N VAL A 64 -11.47 0.24 -7.40
CA VAL A 64 -10.56 1.27 -7.90
C VAL A 64 -11.22 2.05 -9.03
N ARG A 65 -11.12 3.39 -8.97
CA ARG A 65 -11.56 4.32 -10.00
C ARG A 65 -10.39 5.22 -10.41
N CYS A 66 -9.95 5.11 -11.67
CA CYS A 66 -8.75 5.81 -12.15
C CYS A 66 -8.87 6.27 -13.62
N GLY A 67 -10.05 6.77 -14.02
CA GLY A 67 -10.35 7.11 -15.41
C GLY A 67 -10.60 5.88 -16.28
N ASP A 68 -10.65 6.10 -17.60
CA ASP A 68 -10.81 5.05 -18.61
C ASP A 68 -9.46 4.37 -18.89
N PRO A 69 -9.23 3.13 -18.43
CA PRO A 69 -7.93 2.49 -18.54
C PRO A 69 -7.58 2.19 -19.99
N MET A 70 -6.32 2.39 -20.36
CA MET A 70 -5.81 1.99 -21.67
C MET A 70 -6.00 0.48 -21.92
N ASP A 71 -5.82 -0.32 -20.87
CA ASP A 71 -6.11 -1.76 -20.86
C ASP A 71 -6.55 -2.18 -19.44
N SER A 72 -7.74 -2.74 -19.33
CA SER A 72 -8.33 -3.14 -18.04
C SER A 72 -7.69 -4.40 -17.44
N THR A 73 -7.11 -5.28 -18.26
CA THR A 73 -6.39 -6.48 -17.82
C THR A 73 -5.04 -6.08 -17.22
N VAL A 74 -4.34 -5.15 -17.87
CA VAL A 74 -3.09 -4.59 -17.36
C VAL A 74 -3.36 -3.86 -16.05
N LEU A 75 -4.33 -2.95 -16.00
CA LEU A 75 -4.70 -2.24 -14.77
C LEU A 75 -5.01 -3.22 -13.63
N ARG A 76 -5.84 -4.24 -13.89
CA ARG A 76 -6.17 -5.28 -12.91
C ARG A 76 -4.92 -5.96 -12.36
N SER A 77 -3.98 -6.32 -13.24
CA SER A 77 -2.72 -6.96 -12.84
C SER A 77 -1.85 -6.05 -11.96
N TYR A 78 -1.77 -4.76 -12.30
CA TYR A 78 -1.08 -3.76 -11.48
C TYR A 78 -1.75 -3.59 -10.11
N CYS A 79 -3.08 -3.59 -10.05
CA CYS A 79 -3.83 -3.50 -8.78
C CYS A 79 -3.63 -4.76 -7.92
N ILE A 80 -3.60 -5.96 -8.50
CA ILE A 80 -3.29 -7.20 -7.77
C ILE A 80 -1.88 -7.13 -7.20
N GLY A 81 -0.89 -6.72 -7.99
CA GLY A 81 0.48 -6.53 -7.51
C GLY A 81 0.59 -5.49 -6.39
N ALA A 82 -0.15 -4.38 -6.49
CA ALA A 82 -0.19 -3.37 -5.44
C ALA A 82 -0.83 -3.88 -4.14
N ALA A 83 -1.92 -4.66 -4.24
CA ALA A 83 -2.54 -5.30 -3.09
C ALA A 83 -1.61 -6.32 -2.41
N HIS A 84 -0.89 -7.13 -3.22
CA HIS A 84 0.13 -8.05 -2.73
C HIS A 84 1.25 -7.33 -1.97
N MET A 85 1.82 -6.27 -2.56
CA MET A 85 2.86 -5.47 -1.91
C MET A 85 2.37 -4.85 -0.60
N ALA A 86 1.14 -4.32 -0.58
CA ALA A 86 0.57 -3.72 0.63
C ALA A 86 0.36 -4.74 1.75
N TRP A 87 -0.19 -5.93 1.42
CA TRP A 87 -0.33 -7.03 2.37
C TRP A 87 1.04 -7.46 2.92
N SER A 88 2.00 -7.69 2.02
CA SER A 88 3.36 -8.11 2.36
C SER A 88 4.06 -7.08 3.26
N TRP A 89 3.92 -5.80 2.94
CA TRP A 89 4.47 -4.69 3.72
C TRP A 89 3.95 -4.65 5.17
N VAL A 90 2.64 -4.80 5.37
CA VAL A 90 2.06 -4.78 6.72
C VAL A 90 2.40 -6.03 7.51
N THR A 91 2.45 -7.19 6.86
CA THR A 91 2.48 -8.49 7.55
C THR A 91 3.87 -9.08 7.72
N SER A 92 4.84 -8.72 6.87
CA SER A 92 6.09 -9.50 6.79
C SER A 92 7.34 -8.70 6.41
N GLU A 93 7.23 -7.63 5.62
CA GLU A 93 8.43 -6.93 5.13
C GLU A 93 9.11 -6.07 6.21
N ALA A 94 10.42 -6.27 6.41
CA ALA A 94 11.22 -5.50 7.35
C ALA A 94 12.70 -5.41 6.92
N LEU A 95 13.36 -4.34 7.36
CA LEU A 95 14.83 -4.20 7.29
C LEU A 95 15.39 -4.11 8.71
N ALA A 96 16.14 -5.12 9.12
CA ALA A 96 16.94 -5.11 10.34
C ALA A 96 18.20 -4.27 10.11
N VAL A 97 18.37 -3.27 10.98
CA VAL A 97 19.52 -2.38 11.01
C VAL A 97 20.14 -2.45 12.39
N ASP A 98 21.46 -2.69 12.46
CA ASP A 98 22.19 -2.73 13.72
C ASP A 98 22.59 -1.32 14.22
N PRO A 99 23.17 -1.19 15.42
CA PRO A 99 23.58 0.12 15.97
C PRO A 99 24.61 0.88 15.12
N ASP A 100 25.34 0.20 14.24
CA ASP A 100 26.32 0.81 13.34
C ASP A 100 25.70 1.26 12.01
N GLY A 101 24.39 1.05 11.83
CA GLY A 101 23.65 1.43 10.62
C GLY A 101 23.77 0.40 9.49
N VAL A 102 24.23 -0.82 9.77
CA VAL A 102 24.38 -1.87 8.75
C VAL A 102 23.06 -2.61 8.57
N VAL A 103 22.60 -2.70 7.32
CA VAL A 103 21.41 -3.46 6.92
C VAL A 103 21.76 -4.94 6.81
N HIS A 104 20.97 -5.80 7.45
CA HIS A 104 21.20 -7.26 7.46
C HIS A 104 20.34 -8.02 6.44
N ASP A 105 19.19 -7.46 6.04
CA ASP A 105 18.23 -8.14 5.15
C ASP A 105 18.48 -7.86 3.67
N LEU A 106 19.57 -8.41 3.13
CA LEU A 106 20.06 -8.12 1.77
C LEU A 106 19.50 -9.05 0.67
N THR A 107 18.47 -9.85 0.97
CA THR A 107 17.82 -10.77 0.02
C THR A 107 16.30 -10.66 0.11
N VAL A 108 15.60 -11.08 -0.95
CA VAL A 108 14.12 -11.16 -0.95
C VAL A 108 13.59 -12.02 0.21
N ARG A 109 14.32 -13.09 0.56
CA ARG A 109 13.93 -13.99 1.66
C ARG A 109 14.11 -13.34 3.02
N SER A 110 15.23 -12.64 3.24
CA SER A 110 15.51 -11.97 4.51
C SER A 110 14.64 -10.72 4.69
N PHE A 111 14.34 -10.01 3.61
CA PHE A 111 13.40 -8.87 3.62
C PHE A 111 11.97 -9.29 3.96
N GLY A 112 11.59 -10.54 3.68
CA GLY A 112 10.29 -11.09 4.11
C GLY A 112 9.15 -10.90 3.11
N VAL A 113 9.41 -10.82 1.80
CA VAL A 113 8.32 -10.72 0.80
C VAL A 113 7.43 -11.96 0.86
N VAL A 114 6.13 -11.76 1.06
CA VAL A 114 5.13 -12.83 1.15
C VAL A 114 5.06 -13.59 -0.18
N ARG A 115 5.06 -14.92 -0.12
CA ARG A 115 4.91 -15.76 -1.32
C ARG A 115 3.51 -15.60 -1.90
N ALA A 116 3.39 -15.65 -3.23
CA ALA A 116 2.08 -15.57 -3.89
C ALA A 116 1.07 -16.62 -3.39
N THR A 117 1.54 -17.81 -2.98
CA THR A 117 0.70 -18.89 -2.42
C THR A 117 0.19 -18.61 -1.01
N GLU A 118 0.77 -17.62 -0.33
CA GLU A 118 0.45 -17.24 1.06
C GLU A 118 -0.28 -15.90 1.13
N THR A 119 -0.38 -15.21 0.01
CA THR A 119 -1.20 -14.00 -0.09
C THR A 119 -2.66 -14.41 -0.15
N PRO A 120 -3.56 -13.74 0.62
CA PRO A 120 -5.00 -13.96 0.49
C PRO A 120 -5.49 -13.76 -0.95
N HIS A 121 -6.63 -14.35 -1.28
CA HIS A 121 -7.23 -14.13 -2.59
C HIS A 121 -7.52 -12.62 -2.79
N ILE A 122 -7.18 -12.08 -3.96
CA ILE A 122 -7.37 -10.66 -4.28
C ILE A 122 -8.40 -10.53 -5.41
N ASP A 123 -9.52 -9.86 -5.12
CA ASP A 123 -10.51 -9.46 -6.10
C ASP A 123 -10.44 -7.95 -6.38
N ILE A 124 -10.41 -7.59 -7.67
CA ILE A 124 -10.35 -6.20 -8.11
C ILE A 124 -11.61 -5.84 -8.89
N ARG A 125 -12.34 -4.84 -8.42
CA ARG A 125 -13.39 -4.15 -9.17
C ARG A 125 -12.85 -2.84 -9.73
N ILE A 126 -12.78 -2.73 -11.05
CA ILE A 126 -12.51 -1.45 -11.72
C ILE A 126 -13.84 -0.74 -11.89
N GLU A 127 -14.01 0.41 -11.25
CA GLU A 127 -15.19 1.26 -11.40
C GLU A 127 -15.16 1.97 -12.75
N HIS A 128 -16.34 2.11 -13.36
CA HIS A 128 -16.48 2.85 -14.59
C HIS A 128 -16.22 4.35 -14.35
N ASP A 129 -15.36 4.93 -15.19
CA ASP A 129 -15.02 6.36 -15.22
C ASP A 129 -14.61 6.70 -16.65
N THR A 130 -15.10 7.82 -17.17
CA THR A 130 -14.80 8.28 -18.54
C THR A 130 -13.70 9.35 -18.57
N GLY A 131 -13.08 9.64 -17.42
CA GLY A 131 -11.96 10.57 -17.32
C GLY A 131 -10.67 10.02 -17.95
N PRO A 132 -9.63 10.86 -18.10
CA PRO A 132 -8.34 10.40 -18.60
C PRO A 132 -7.72 9.35 -17.65
N PRO A 133 -6.99 8.34 -18.17
CA PRO A 133 -6.35 7.32 -17.35
C PRO A 133 -5.35 7.92 -16.36
N ARG A 134 -5.35 7.37 -15.14
CA ARG A 134 -4.47 7.74 -14.02
C ARG A 134 -3.83 6.50 -13.38
N ASN A 135 -2.80 6.67 -12.55
CA ASN A 135 -2.24 5.54 -11.81
C ASN A 135 -3.18 5.13 -10.67
N GLY A 136 -3.93 4.05 -10.86
CA GLY A 136 -4.78 3.48 -9.81
C GLY A 136 -4.03 2.65 -8.76
N SER A 137 -2.84 2.14 -9.08
CA SER A 137 -2.16 1.13 -8.26
C SER A 137 -1.64 1.68 -6.93
N ASP A 138 -1.23 2.95 -6.89
CA ASP A 138 -0.76 3.57 -5.64
C ASP A 138 -1.93 3.83 -4.66
N ALA A 139 -3.10 4.19 -5.18
CA ALA A 139 -4.32 4.29 -4.36
C ALA A 139 -4.71 2.91 -3.78
N VAL A 140 -4.61 1.85 -4.59
CA VAL A 140 -4.86 0.47 -4.16
C VAL A 140 -3.88 0.04 -3.07
N PHE A 141 -2.59 0.30 -3.25
CA PHE A 141 -1.56 -0.02 -2.27
C PHE A 141 -1.90 0.58 -0.90
N ALA A 142 -2.15 1.90 -0.84
CA ALA A 142 -2.48 2.57 0.41
C ALA A 142 -3.80 2.07 1.02
N ALA A 143 -4.81 1.76 0.18
CA ALA A 143 -6.12 1.29 0.67
C ALA A 143 -6.01 -0.11 1.29
N VAL A 144 -5.29 -1.01 0.64
CA VAL A 144 -5.07 -2.37 1.14
C VAL A 144 -4.19 -2.36 2.38
N ALA A 145 -3.15 -1.52 2.45
CA ALA A 145 -2.32 -1.40 3.65
C ALA A 145 -3.14 -0.95 4.86
N ALA A 146 -3.99 0.08 4.67
CA ALA A 146 -4.87 0.58 5.72
C ALA A 146 -5.90 -0.47 6.18
N ALA A 147 -6.53 -1.16 5.24
CA ALA A 147 -7.52 -2.20 5.55
C ALA A 147 -6.87 -3.42 6.22
N THR A 148 -5.67 -3.83 5.79
CA THR A 148 -4.91 -4.94 6.39
C THR A 148 -4.54 -4.62 7.83
N TRP A 149 -3.99 -3.44 8.09
CA TRP A 149 -3.61 -3.04 9.45
C TRP A 149 -4.80 -3.01 10.40
N LEU A 150 -5.93 -2.45 9.95
CA LEU A 150 -7.16 -2.42 10.73
C LEU A 150 -7.73 -3.83 10.96
N HIS A 151 -7.71 -4.68 9.94
CA HIS A 151 -8.13 -6.09 10.05
C HIS A 151 -7.34 -6.83 11.14
N LEU A 152 -6.04 -6.54 11.25
CA LEU A 152 -5.14 -7.11 12.25
C LEU A 152 -5.24 -6.45 13.64
N GLY A 153 -6.20 -5.53 13.85
CA GLY A 153 -6.41 -4.87 15.14
C GLY A 153 -5.52 -3.65 15.40
N ALA A 154 -4.90 -3.10 14.35
CA ALA A 154 -4.05 -1.93 14.38
C ALA A 154 -2.90 -1.98 15.42
N PRO A 155 -2.07 -3.04 15.45
CA PRO A 155 -0.93 -3.12 16.36
C PRO A 155 0.07 -1.98 16.13
N PRO A 156 0.79 -1.54 17.17
CA PRO A 156 1.68 -0.39 17.09
C PRO A 156 2.95 -0.64 16.25
N ASP A 157 3.35 -1.90 16.09
CA ASP A 157 4.56 -2.31 15.42
C ASP A 157 4.26 -3.14 14.17
N TRP A 158 4.98 -2.85 13.09
CA TRP A 158 5.01 -3.65 11.87
C TRP A 158 6.42 -4.23 11.67
N PRO A 159 6.54 -5.39 11.01
CA PRO A 159 5.46 -6.23 10.49
C PRO A 159 4.69 -6.96 11.61
N VAL A 160 3.40 -7.25 11.36
CA VAL A 160 2.50 -7.86 12.37
C VAL A 160 2.67 -9.38 12.49
N GLY A 161 3.37 -10.00 11.55
CA GLY A 161 3.39 -11.45 11.35
C GLY A 161 2.26 -11.88 10.43
N ALA A 162 2.58 -12.70 9.43
CA ALA A 162 1.63 -13.30 8.50
C ALA A 162 1.01 -14.58 9.07
#